data_AF-A0A9W5VBX3-F1
#
_entry.id   AF-A0A9W5VBX3-F1
#
_cell.length_a   1.000
_cell.length_b   1.000
_cell.length_c   1.000
_cell.angle_alpha   90.00
_cell.angle_beta   90.00
_cell.angle_gamma   90.00
#
_symmetry.space_group_name_H-M   'P 1'
#
loop_
_entity.id
_entity.type
_entity.pdbx_description
1 polymer ?
#
loop_
_entity_poly.entity_id
_entity_poly.type
_entity_poly.pdbx_seq_one_letter_code
_entity_poly.pdbx_strand_id
1 'polypeptide(L)'
;MIIRFGYVSHAMALWDCSPAKTMTFTSFKKLSKQEREDNLYHVIKQNLEHTIRILHYNIAHEIPLYRLSSSIVPLATHPEVEFDYIGVFTHAHQLKDRNSTVFH
;
A
#
# COMPACT_ATOMS: atom_id res chain seq x y z
N MET A 1 -26.04 -8.24 -22.08
CA MET A 1 -25.57 -7.85 -20.73
C MET A 1 -24.08 -8.17 -20.64
N ILE A 2 -23.23 -7.20 -20.33
CA ILE A 2 -21.78 -7.41 -20.19
C ILE A 2 -21.48 -7.57 -18.69
N ILE A 3 -21.05 -8.76 -18.28
CA ILE A 3 -20.69 -9.07 -16.88
C ILE A 3 -19.16 -9.06 -16.77
N ARG A 4 -18.62 -8.45 -15.71
CA ARG A 4 -17.18 -8.42 -15.41
C ARG A 4 -16.94 -9.01 -14.04
N PHE A 5 -15.94 -9.88 -13.94
CA PHE A 5 -15.53 -10.48 -12.68
C PHE A 5 -14.34 -9.73 -12.08
N GLY A 6 -14.26 -9.79 -10.76
CA GLY A 6 -13.21 -9.15 -9.99
C GLY A 6 -13.13 -9.73 -8.59
N TYR A 7 -12.16 -9.24 -7.83
CA TYR A 7 -11.96 -9.66 -6.45
C TYR A 7 -11.52 -8.49 -5.57
N VAL A 8 -11.39 -8.79 -4.29
CA VAL A 8 -11.20 -7.81 -3.24
C VAL A 8 -9.86 -8.04 -2.56
N SER A 9 -9.07 -6.97 -2.47
CA SER A 9 -7.89 -6.86 -1.62
C SER A 9 -6.75 -7.82 -2.01
N HIS A 10 -6.82 -9.12 -1.75
CA HIS A 10 -5.68 -10.05 -1.88
C HIS A 10 -5.81 -10.97 -3.09
N ALA A 11 -4.71 -11.17 -3.81
CA ALA A 11 -4.58 -12.22 -4.83
C ALA A 11 -3.90 -13.45 -4.21
N MET A 12 -4.64 -14.55 -3.99
CA MET A 12 -4.11 -15.77 -3.35
C MET A 12 -3.03 -16.47 -4.17
N ALA A 13 -2.98 -16.22 -5.49
CA ALA A 13 -1.94 -16.75 -6.36
C ALA A 13 -0.57 -16.07 -6.14
N LEU A 14 -0.52 -14.89 -5.53
CA LEU A 14 0.73 -14.17 -5.28
C LEU A 14 1.29 -14.53 -3.90
N TRP A 15 2.49 -15.11 -3.89
CA TRP A 15 3.21 -15.43 -2.67
C TRP A 15 3.58 -14.18 -1.86
N ASP A 16 3.31 -14.25 -0.54
CA ASP A 16 3.53 -13.21 0.47
C ASP A 16 3.21 -11.78 -0.04
N CYS A 17 2.01 -11.62 -0.60
CA CYS A 17 1.60 -10.38 -1.25
C CYS A 17 0.30 -9.81 -0.64
N SER A 18 0.24 -9.74 0.69
CA SER A 18 -0.91 -9.12 1.37
C SER A 18 -0.82 -7.59 1.30
N PRO A 19 -1.78 -6.87 0.67
CA PRO A 19 -1.79 -5.40 0.62
C PRO A 19 -2.54 -4.79 1.82
N ALA A 20 -2.74 -5.54 2.90
CA ALA A 20 -3.57 -5.16 4.03
C ALA A 20 -2.87 -5.38 5.38
N LYS A 21 -1.53 -5.38 5.38
CA LYS A 21 -0.78 -5.45 6.65
C LYS A 21 -1.13 -4.24 7.49
N THR A 22 -1.41 -4.48 8.76
CA THR A 22 -1.88 -3.46 9.70
C THR A 22 -1.02 -3.45 10.95
N MET A 23 -1.06 -2.32 11.67
CA MET A 23 -0.44 -2.18 12.98
C MET A 23 -1.54 -1.87 13.99
N THR A 24 -1.53 -2.58 15.11
CA THR A 24 -2.47 -2.30 16.19
C THR A 24 -2.04 -1.03 16.93
N PHE A 25 -3.03 -0.27 17.40
CA PHE A 25 -2.76 0.93 18.17
C PHE A 25 -2.00 0.66 19.48
N THR A 26 -2.21 -0.51 20.09
CA THR A 26 -1.47 -0.96 21.27
C THR A 26 0.02 -1.12 20.99
N SER A 27 0.38 -1.72 19.84
CA SER A 27 1.79 -1.85 19.44
C SER A 27 2.38 -0.48 19.10
N PHE A 28 1.62 0.37 18.41
CA PHE A 28 2.01 1.75 18.12
C PHE A 28 2.35 2.52 19.40
N LYS A 29 1.48 2.47 20.43
CA LYS A 29 1.67 3.17 21.71
C LYS A 29 2.92 2.75 22.49
N LYS A 30 3.42 1.52 22.30
CA LYS A 30 4.61 1.02 23.02
C LYS A 30 5.93 1.52 22.42
N LEU A 31 5.92 1.95 21.17
CA LEU A 31 7.11 2.38 20.44
C LEU A 31 7.43 3.85 20.73
N SER A 32 8.68 4.25 20.53
CA SER A 32 9.07 5.67 20.51
C SER A 32 8.51 6.39 19.28
N LYS A 33 8.52 7.73 19.27
CA LYS A 33 7.97 8.50 18.14
C LYS A 33 8.62 8.13 16.80
N GLN A 34 9.96 8.04 16.76
CA GLN A 34 10.70 7.68 15.56
C GLN A 34 10.33 6.28 15.06
N GLU A 35 10.34 5.29 15.96
CA GLU A 35 10.01 3.91 15.61
C GLU A 35 8.56 3.74 15.13
N ARG A 36 7.62 4.55 15.64
CA ARG A 36 6.23 4.56 15.17
C ARG A 36 6.13 5.00 13.72
N GLU A 37 6.78 6.11 13.38
CA GLU A 37 6.79 6.67 12.03
C GLU A 37 7.50 5.72 11.06
N ASP A 38 8.65 5.16 11.45
CA ASP A 38 9.40 4.20 10.63
C ASP A 38 8.61 2.92 10.36
N ASN A 39 7.93 2.37 11.39
CA ASN A 39 7.08 1.20 11.23
C ASN A 39 5.87 1.48 10.33
N LEU A 40 5.18 2.62 10.53
CA LEU A 40 4.08 3.03 9.65
C LEU A 40 4.56 3.16 8.21
N TYR A 41 5.68 3.86 7.99
CA TYR A 41 6.29 4.01 6.68
C TYR A 41 6.57 2.65 6.03
N HIS A 42 7.20 1.74 6.75
CA HIS A 42 7.54 0.42 6.20
C HIS A 42 6.30 -0.41 5.85
N VAL A 43 5.30 -0.43 6.72
CA VAL A 43 4.05 -1.17 6.48
C VAL A 43 3.28 -0.59 5.29
N ILE A 44 3.15 0.75 5.23
CA ILE A 44 2.47 1.43 4.11
C ILE A 44 3.21 1.16 2.80
N LYS A 45 4.54 1.31 2.80
CA LYS A 45 5.38 1.03 1.63
C LYS A 45 5.18 -0.41 1.14
N GLN A 46 5.23 -1.38 2.05
CA GLN A 46 5.02 -2.78 1.70
C GLN A 46 3.62 -3.04 1.13
N ASN A 47 2.58 -2.45 1.73
CA ASN A 47 1.21 -2.57 1.22
C ASN A 47 1.09 -2.01 -0.21
N LEU A 48 1.69 -0.84 -0.47
CA LEU A 48 1.71 -0.23 -1.80
C LEU A 48 2.47 -1.10 -2.83
N GLU A 49 3.64 -1.62 -2.46
CA GLU A 49 4.42 -2.53 -3.33
C GLU A 49 3.63 -3.81 -3.66
N HIS A 50 2.93 -4.38 -2.69
CA HIS A 50 2.04 -5.52 -2.89
C HIS A 50 0.84 -5.16 -3.78
N THR A 51 0.23 -4.00 -3.58
CA THR A 51 -0.83 -3.51 -4.46
C THR A 51 -0.35 -3.38 -5.90
N ILE A 52 0.85 -2.83 -6.15
CA ILE A 52 1.40 -2.72 -7.51
C ILE A 52 1.60 -4.11 -8.14
N ARG A 53 2.14 -5.08 -7.38
CA ARG A 53 2.25 -6.48 -7.85
C ARG A 53 0.89 -7.07 -8.22
N ILE A 54 -0.13 -6.78 -7.41
CA ILE A 54 -1.51 -7.19 -7.68
C ILE A 54 -2.07 -6.52 -8.94
N LEU A 55 -1.79 -5.24 -9.17
CA LEU A 55 -2.22 -4.56 -10.40
C LEU A 55 -1.58 -5.18 -11.64
N HIS A 56 -0.27 -5.49 -11.59
CA HIS A 56 0.39 -6.21 -12.68
C HIS A 56 -0.22 -7.60 -12.93
N TYR A 57 -0.51 -8.34 -11.85
CA TYR A 57 -1.22 -9.61 -11.95
C TYR A 57 -2.59 -9.45 -12.61
N ASN A 58 -3.36 -8.43 -12.23
CA ASN A 58 -4.68 -8.18 -12.81
C ASN A 58 -4.61 -7.86 -14.31
N ILE A 59 -3.61 -7.09 -14.73
CA ILE A 59 -3.38 -6.78 -16.14
C ILE A 59 -3.02 -8.07 -16.91
N ALA A 60 -2.09 -8.88 -16.38
CA ALA A 60 -1.64 -10.11 -17.02
C ALA A 60 -2.75 -11.18 -17.14
N HIS A 61 -3.70 -11.19 -16.20
CA HIS A 61 -4.82 -12.13 -16.16
C HIS A 61 -6.15 -11.53 -16.65
N GLU A 62 -6.12 -10.34 -17.25
CA GLU A 62 -7.29 -9.66 -17.80
C GLU A 62 -8.45 -9.52 -16.78
N ILE A 63 -8.13 -9.22 -15.52
CA ILE A 63 -9.11 -9.02 -14.44
C ILE A 63 -9.48 -7.53 -14.40
N PRO A 64 -10.65 -7.13 -14.92
CA PRO A 64 -10.98 -5.71 -15.13
C PRO A 64 -11.46 -5.00 -13.85
N LEU A 65 -11.76 -5.74 -12.78
CA LEU A 65 -12.30 -5.19 -11.54
C LEU A 65 -11.47 -5.65 -10.34
N TYR A 66 -10.94 -4.67 -9.60
CA TYR A 66 -10.18 -4.89 -8.39
C TYR A 66 -10.51 -3.82 -7.36
N ARG A 67 -10.79 -4.23 -6.12
CA ARG A 67 -11.00 -3.33 -4.99
C ARG A 67 -9.76 -3.31 -4.10
N LEU A 68 -9.25 -2.11 -3.83
CA LEU A 68 -8.16 -1.89 -2.89
C LEU A 68 -8.54 -2.31 -1.47
N SER A 69 -7.51 -2.58 -0.65
CA SER A 69 -7.66 -2.80 0.78
C SER A 69 -7.92 -1.48 1.51
N SER A 70 -8.86 -1.47 2.45
CA SER A 70 -9.06 -0.32 3.36
C SER A 70 -7.92 -0.15 4.36
N SER A 71 -7.13 -1.20 4.60
CA SER A 71 -5.98 -1.20 5.51
C SER A 71 -4.66 -0.89 4.81
N ILE A 72 -4.69 -0.32 3.59
CA ILE A 72 -3.48 0.04 2.84
C ILE A 72 -2.62 1.05 3.61
N VAL A 73 -3.26 2.00 4.29
CA VAL A 73 -2.65 2.89 5.29
C VAL A 73 -3.19 2.53 6.68
N PRO A 74 -2.40 1.87 7.53
CA PRO A 74 -2.81 1.55 8.89
C PRO A 74 -3.01 2.80 9.73
N LEU A 75 -4.01 2.78 10.62
CA LEU A 75 -4.31 3.85 11.58
C LEU A 75 -4.57 5.25 10.95
N ALA A 76 -4.82 5.34 9.65
CA ALA A 76 -4.99 6.61 8.93
C ALA A 76 -6.10 7.51 9.47
N THR A 77 -7.12 6.92 10.10
CA THR A 77 -8.28 7.63 10.68
C THR A 77 -8.23 7.75 12.20
N HIS A 78 -7.15 7.28 12.84
CA HIS A 78 -7.06 7.29 14.30
C HIS A 78 -6.66 8.68 14.80
N PRO A 79 -7.41 9.32 15.72
CA PRO A 79 -7.19 10.71 16.11
C PRO A 79 -5.84 10.96 16.81
N GLU A 80 -5.26 9.94 17.45
CA GLU A 80 -3.95 10.02 18.10
C GLU A 80 -2.75 9.70 17.17
N VAL A 81 -2.98 9.57 15.86
CA VAL A 81 -1.95 9.22 14.87
C VAL A 81 -1.82 10.35 13.85
N GLU A 82 -0.88 11.24 14.10
CA GLU A 82 -0.50 12.31 13.16
C GLU A 82 0.70 11.85 12.34
N PHE A 83 0.45 11.29 11.15
CA PHE A 83 1.49 10.90 10.19
C PHE A 83 1.09 11.38 8.80
N ASP A 84 1.90 12.27 8.19
CA ASP A 84 1.66 12.78 6.83
C ASP A 84 2.09 11.76 5.76
N TYR A 85 1.31 10.69 5.63
CA TYR A 85 1.56 9.67 4.61
C TYR A 85 1.39 10.21 3.18
N ILE A 86 0.57 11.25 2.97
CA ILE A 86 0.36 11.83 1.64
C ILE A 86 1.64 12.53 1.18
N GLY A 87 2.19 13.43 2.00
CA GLY A 87 3.43 14.14 1.68
C GLY A 87 4.60 13.21 1.46
N VAL A 88 4.76 12.22 2.35
CA VAL A 88 5.84 11.23 2.32
C VAL A 88 5.83 10.40 1.03
N PHE A 89 4.68 9.83 0.66
CA PHE A 89 4.60 8.95 -0.50
C PHE A 89 4.45 9.71 -1.83
N THR A 90 3.94 10.94 -1.82
CA THR A 90 3.91 11.78 -3.04
C THR A 90 5.31 12.19 -3.50
N HIS A 91 6.17 12.64 -2.58
CA HIS A 91 7.55 13.03 -2.93
C HIS A 91 8.40 11.84 -3.36
N ALA A 92 8.21 10.68 -2.72
CA ALA A 92 8.92 9.45 -3.08
C ALA A 92 8.68 9.03 -4.54
N HIS A 93 7.46 9.21 -5.06
CA HIS A 93 7.14 8.95 -6.46
C HIS A 93 7.79 9.97 -7.41
N GLN A 94 7.74 11.27 -7.08
CA GLN A 94 8.33 12.32 -7.92
C GLN A 94 9.85 12.19 -8.06
N LEU A 95 10.56 11.75 -7.01
CA LEU A 95 12.00 11.49 -7.09
C LEU A 95 12.33 10.27 -7.96
N LYS A 96 11.46 9.25 -7.96
CA LYS A 96 11.62 8.06 -8.79
C LYS A 96 11.39 8.38 -10.27
N ASP A 97 10.40 9.23 -10.58
CA ASP A 97 10.08 9.65 -11.95
C ASP A 97 11.16 10.56 -12.56
N ARG A 98 11.84 11.38 -11.75
CA ARG A 98 12.98 12.19 -12.21
C ARG A 98 14.22 11.35 -12.56
N ASN A 99 14.38 10.18 -11.92
CA ASN A 99 15.49 9.27 -12.22
C ASN A 99 15.16 8.24 -13.32
N SER A 100 13.89 8.12 -13.74
CA SER A 100 13.48 7.25 -14.85
C SER A 100 13.40 7.98 -16.20
N THR A 101 13.63 9.30 -16.25
CA THR A 101 13.73 10.06 -17.52
C THR A 101 15.10 9.94 -18.21
N VAL A 102 15.95 8.99 -17.78
CA VAL A 102 17.22 8.65 -18.45
C VAL A 102 17.23 7.17 -18.78
N PHE A 103 16.32 6.73 -19.64
CA PHE A 103 16.53 5.55 -20.47
C PHE A 103 16.06 5.88 -21.89
N HIS A 104 17.00 5.72 -22.82
CA HIS A 104 16.90 5.97 -24.25
C HIS A 104 15.78 5.18 -24.93
#